data_AF-A0A9Q0PMX6-F1
#
_entry.id   AF-A0A9Q0PMX6-F1
#
_cell.length_a   1.000
_cell.length_b   1.000
_cell.length_c   1.000
_cell.angle_alpha   90.00
_cell.angle_beta   90.00
_cell.angle_gamma   90.00
#
_symmetry.space_group_name_H-M   'P 1'
#
loop_
_entity.id
_entity.type
_entity.pdbx_description
1 polymer ?
#
loop_
_entity_poly.entity_id
_entity_poly.type
_entity_poly.pdbx_seq_one_letter_code
_entity_poly.pdbx_strand_id
1 'polypeptide(L)'
;MIRGTDGRFKVVSWHDAFAVVAEIAHQVKPEEIVGIAESMMALKDFLNKMGSNNVWCERNGPSPNADLRSGYIMNCGINGLENADVFLLVGAQPRVEAAMVNARIRETVRGSNAKVAYVGPLTEFNYDCEHLGTGPETLTEIAEGRHPFCSALSNAKNPAIIAGAGLLERSDKDAVFSAVETIVKNGNVVRPYWNGFNVLLLNAAQAAALDLGPVPESIQSIESAKFVYLMGADDECGFGKASK
;
A
#
# COMPACT_ATOMS: atom_id res chain seq x y z
N MET A 1 18.68 -9.98 23.32
CA MET A 1 18.70 -9.36 24.68
C MET A 1 17.33 -9.55 25.30
N ILE A 2 17.24 -9.64 26.62
CA ILE A 2 15.95 -9.69 27.35
C ILE A 2 15.86 -8.55 28.36
N ARG A 3 14.65 -8.20 28.80
CA ARG A 3 14.46 -7.15 29.80
C ARG A 3 14.74 -7.69 31.20
N GLY A 4 15.63 -7.03 31.94
CA GLY A 4 15.90 -7.33 33.35
C GLY A 4 14.82 -6.79 34.28
N THR A 5 14.89 -7.14 35.56
CA THR A 5 13.99 -6.62 36.61
C THR A 5 14.14 -5.11 36.82
N ASP A 6 15.27 -4.54 36.41
CA ASP A 6 15.57 -3.10 36.38
C ASP A 6 14.99 -2.39 35.14
N GLY A 7 14.34 -3.13 34.24
CA GLY A 7 13.75 -2.63 33.02
C GLY A 7 14.75 -2.40 31.89
N ARG A 8 16.05 -2.67 32.08
CA ARG A 8 17.11 -2.51 31.07
C ARG A 8 17.33 -3.80 30.30
N PHE A 9 17.95 -3.69 29.11
CA PHE A 9 18.31 -4.86 28.33
C PHE A 9 19.54 -5.56 28.88
N LYS A 10 19.43 -6.88 29.04
CA LYS A 10 20.51 -7.78 29.42
C LYS A 10 20.89 -8.68 28.24
N VAL A 11 22.19 -8.79 27.98
CA VAL A 11 22.73 -9.74 27.00
C VAL A 11 22.59 -11.16 27.56
N VAL A 12 22.06 -12.06 26.74
CA VAL A 12 21.82 -13.47 27.09
C VAL A 12 22.14 -14.35 25.88
N SER A 13 22.25 -15.67 26.11
CA SER A 13 22.43 -16.62 25.02
C SER A 13 21.17 -16.72 24.15
N TRP A 14 21.32 -17.23 22.92
CA TRP A 14 20.18 -17.53 22.04
C TRP A 14 19.21 -18.52 22.69
N HIS A 15 19.73 -19.51 23.42
CA HIS A 15 18.92 -20.51 24.11
C HIS A 15 17.99 -19.86 25.13
N ASP A 16 18.53 -19.00 26.00
CA ASP A 16 17.75 -18.33 27.05
C ASP A 16 16.73 -17.36 26.44
N ALA A 17 17.11 -16.62 25.38
CA ALA A 17 16.21 -15.71 24.71
C ALA A 17 15.00 -16.44 24.10
N PHE A 18 15.23 -17.52 23.37
CA PHE A 18 14.14 -18.29 22.77
C PHE A 18 13.30 -19.04 23.80
N ALA A 19 13.90 -19.52 24.89
CA ALA A 19 13.17 -20.16 25.98
C ALA A 19 12.14 -19.21 26.60
N VAL A 20 12.54 -17.97 26.89
CA VAL A 20 11.64 -16.94 27.43
C VAL A 20 10.53 -16.58 26.43
N VAL A 21 10.85 -16.39 25.16
CA VAL A 21 9.83 -16.10 24.12
C VAL A 21 8.84 -17.24 24.00
N ALA A 22 9.31 -18.49 23.99
CA ALA A 22 8.47 -19.66 23.90
C ALA A 22 7.57 -19.80 25.14
N GLU A 23 8.09 -19.57 26.35
CA GLU A 23 7.30 -19.62 27.58
C GLU A 23 6.14 -18.63 27.55
N ILE A 24 6.41 -17.37 27.19
CA ILE A 24 5.38 -16.33 27.08
C ILE A 24 4.37 -16.67 25.98
N ALA A 25 4.85 -17.12 24.82
CA ALA A 25 3.99 -17.46 23.69
C ALA A 25 2.99 -18.60 24.00
N HIS A 26 3.37 -19.57 24.84
CA HIS A 26 2.47 -20.65 25.29
C HIS A 26 1.47 -20.21 26.37
N GLN A 27 1.73 -19.12 27.10
CA GLN A 27 0.83 -18.59 28.13
C GLN A 27 -0.27 -17.68 27.57
N VAL A 28 -0.08 -17.16 26.35
CA VAL A 28 -0.98 -16.22 25.69
C VAL A 28 -1.99 -16.98 24.82
N LYS A 29 -3.22 -16.47 24.74
CA LYS A 29 -4.24 -17.05 23.86
C LYS A 29 -3.86 -16.83 22.40
N PRO A 30 -4.14 -17.78 21.48
CA PRO A 30 -3.82 -17.60 20.06
C PRO A 30 -4.33 -16.29 19.44
N GLU A 31 -5.55 -15.87 19.79
CA GLU A 31 -6.18 -14.63 19.31
C GLU A 31 -5.41 -13.35 19.71
N GLU A 32 -4.63 -13.40 20.80
CA GLU A 32 -3.88 -12.26 21.36
C GLU A 32 -2.42 -12.20 20.87
N ILE A 33 -2.04 -13.11 19.95
CA ILE A 33 -0.72 -13.18 19.34
C ILE A 33 -0.76 -12.44 18.00
N VAL A 34 0.10 -11.45 17.82
CA VAL A 34 0.23 -10.65 16.60
C VAL A 34 1.66 -10.67 16.09
N GLY A 35 1.83 -10.82 14.78
CA GLY A 35 3.13 -10.70 14.12
C GLY A 35 3.14 -9.58 13.10
N ILE A 36 4.20 -8.78 13.10
CA ILE A 36 4.44 -7.73 12.12
C ILE A 36 5.79 -8.03 11.47
N ALA A 37 5.86 -8.17 10.15
CA ALA A 37 7.10 -8.59 9.49
C ALA A 37 7.34 -8.06 8.09
N GLU A 38 8.62 -7.90 7.76
CA GLU A 38 9.11 -7.80 6.38
C GLU A 38 9.31 -9.19 5.71
N SER A 39 9.80 -10.21 6.43
CA SER A 39 9.95 -11.59 5.89
C SER A 39 8.78 -12.51 6.30
N MET A 40 7.68 -12.44 5.56
CA MET A 40 6.38 -12.86 6.10
C MET A 40 6.10 -14.36 6.05
N MET A 41 6.69 -15.14 5.15
CA MET A 41 6.30 -16.55 4.99
C MET A 41 6.56 -17.37 6.26
N ALA A 42 7.78 -17.30 6.81
CA ALA A 42 8.13 -18.04 8.01
C ALA A 42 7.32 -17.58 9.24
N LEU A 43 7.08 -16.27 9.38
CA LEU A 43 6.29 -15.74 10.47
C LEU A 43 4.82 -16.15 10.36
N LYS A 44 4.26 -16.12 9.15
CA LYS A 44 2.90 -16.57 8.86
C LYS A 44 2.72 -18.04 9.23
N ASP A 45 3.62 -18.91 8.77
CA ASP A 45 3.56 -20.34 9.09
C ASP A 45 3.73 -20.59 10.60
N PHE A 46 4.59 -19.82 11.27
CA PHE A 46 4.79 -19.90 12.71
C PHE A 46 3.53 -19.51 13.49
N LEU A 47 2.92 -18.37 13.16
CA LEU A 47 1.72 -17.88 13.84
C LEU A 47 0.50 -18.75 13.57
N ASN A 48 0.33 -19.20 12.32
CA ASN A 48 -0.74 -20.12 11.96
C ASN A 48 -0.64 -21.43 12.76
N LYS A 49 0.57 -21.95 13.00
CA LYS A 49 0.78 -23.13 13.87
C LYS A 49 0.48 -22.87 15.34
N MET A 50 0.67 -21.63 15.81
CA MET A 50 0.26 -21.18 17.14
C MET A 50 -1.26 -20.93 17.24
N GLY A 51 -2.00 -21.04 16.12
CA GLY A 51 -3.44 -20.81 16.04
C GLY A 51 -3.84 -19.35 15.85
N SER A 52 -2.91 -18.47 15.49
CA SER A 52 -3.18 -17.05 15.20
C SER A 52 -3.09 -16.77 13.71
N ASN A 53 -4.05 -16.01 13.18
CA ASN A 53 -4.02 -15.49 11.81
C ASN A 53 -3.62 -14.00 11.76
N ASN A 54 -3.25 -13.39 12.89
CA ASN A 54 -2.98 -11.96 13.00
C ASN A 54 -1.55 -11.61 12.54
N VAL A 55 -1.30 -11.77 11.25
CA VAL A 55 -0.05 -11.38 10.60
C VAL A 55 -0.28 -10.07 9.84
N TRP A 56 0.60 -9.11 10.05
CA TRP A 56 0.55 -7.79 9.44
C TRP A 56 1.84 -7.52 8.66
N CYS A 57 1.70 -6.75 7.58
CA CYS A 57 2.81 -6.04 6.97
C CYS A 57 2.62 -4.55 7.24
N GLU A 58 3.72 -3.84 7.45
CA GLU A 58 3.68 -2.40 7.64
C GLU A 58 2.98 -1.71 6.46
N ARG A 59 2.19 -0.67 6.78
CA ARG A 59 1.54 0.24 5.81
C ARG A 59 0.54 -0.42 4.83
N ASN A 60 0.10 -1.65 5.08
CA ASN A 60 -0.98 -2.29 4.29
C ASN A 60 -2.39 -1.77 4.64
N GLY A 61 -2.51 -0.94 5.67
CA GLY A 61 -3.78 -0.41 6.15
C GLY A 61 -4.66 -1.45 6.88
N PRO A 62 -5.90 -1.08 7.24
CA PRO A 62 -6.77 -1.85 8.14
C PRO A 62 -7.17 -3.26 7.67
N SER A 63 -7.35 -3.41 6.37
CA SER A 63 -8.10 -4.50 5.74
C SER A 63 -7.74 -4.55 4.25
N PRO A 64 -6.47 -4.77 3.89
CA PRO A 64 -6.06 -4.75 2.49
C PRO A 64 -6.85 -5.78 1.68
N ASN A 65 -7.32 -5.41 0.49
CA ASN A 65 -7.88 -6.36 -0.46
C ASN A 65 -6.73 -7.07 -1.18
N ALA A 66 -6.38 -8.25 -0.70
CA ALA A 66 -5.29 -9.06 -1.24
C ALA A 66 -5.75 -10.15 -2.23
N ASP A 67 -7.07 -10.26 -2.48
CA ASP A 67 -7.65 -11.36 -3.27
C ASP A 67 -7.23 -11.30 -4.73
N LEU A 68 -7.31 -10.10 -5.32
CA LEU A 68 -6.95 -9.86 -6.71
C LEU A 68 -5.62 -9.10 -6.78
N ARG A 69 -4.60 -9.78 -7.29
CA ARG A 69 -3.25 -9.22 -7.46
C ARG A 69 -3.22 -7.92 -8.24
N SER A 70 -4.12 -7.76 -9.23
CA SER A 70 -4.25 -6.54 -10.01
C SER A 70 -4.61 -5.30 -9.20
N GLY A 71 -5.13 -5.47 -7.98
CA GLY A 71 -5.55 -4.39 -7.08
C GLY A 71 -4.40 -3.70 -6.32
N TYR A 72 -3.17 -4.22 -6.37
CA TYR A 72 -2.04 -3.65 -5.62
C TYR A 72 -0.70 -3.65 -6.38
N ILE A 73 -0.68 -4.08 -7.65
CA ILE A 73 0.54 -4.08 -8.46
C ILE A 73 0.55 -2.96 -9.52
N MET A 74 1.73 -2.72 -10.08
CA MET A 74 1.90 -1.97 -11.33
C MET A 74 1.60 -2.88 -12.53
N ASN A 75 0.32 -2.99 -12.92
CA ASN A 75 -0.13 -3.91 -13.97
C ASN A 75 0.49 -3.66 -15.35
N CYS A 76 0.79 -2.41 -15.73
CA CYS A 76 1.45 -2.13 -17.02
C CYS A 76 2.95 -2.43 -16.98
N GLY A 77 3.52 -2.68 -15.80
CA GLY A 77 4.96 -2.71 -15.57
C GLY A 77 5.60 -1.31 -15.68
N ILE A 78 6.79 -1.16 -15.10
CA ILE A 78 7.51 0.13 -15.08
C ILE A 78 7.88 0.56 -16.51
N ASN A 79 8.29 -0.38 -17.37
CA ASN A 79 8.59 -0.09 -18.77
C ASN A 79 7.33 0.22 -19.59
N GLY A 80 6.16 -0.30 -19.21
CA GLY A 80 4.92 -0.03 -19.93
C GLY A 80 4.49 1.43 -19.84
N LEU A 81 4.94 2.17 -18.82
CA LEU A 81 4.70 3.60 -18.65
C LEU A 81 5.25 4.43 -19.83
N GLU A 82 6.25 3.94 -20.55
CA GLU A 82 6.79 4.61 -21.75
C GLU A 82 5.78 4.69 -22.90
N ASN A 83 4.80 3.77 -22.92
CA ASN A 83 3.79 3.71 -23.97
C ASN A 83 2.50 4.48 -23.62
N ALA A 84 2.42 5.10 -22.44
CA ALA A 84 1.24 5.80 -21.99
C ALA A 84 1.15 7.22 -22.55
N ASP A 85 -0.04 7.66 -22.93
CA ASP A 85 -0.28 9.00 -23.51
C ASP A 85 -0.82 10.00 -22.48
N VAL A 86 -1.53 9.50 -21.48
CA VAL A 86 -2.15 10.28 -20.42
C VAL A 86 -1.95 9.57 -19.08
N PHE A 87 -1.49 10.31 -18.09
CA PHE A 87 -1.35 9.82 -16.72
C PHE A 87 -2.32 10.54 -15.80
N LEU A 88 -3.01 9.77 -14.95
CA LEU A 88 -3.74 10.28 -13.79
C LEU A 88 -3.09 9.74 -12.53
N LEU A 89 -2.46 10.64 -11.78
CA LEU A 89 -1.88 10.34 -10.48
C LEU A 89 -2.93 10.61 -9.40
N VAL A 90 -3.32 9.59 -8.63
CA VAL A 90 -4.34 9.67 -7.58
C VAL A 90 -3.68 9.47 -6.23
N GLY A 91 -3.50 10.56 -5.48
CA GLY A 91 -2.86 10.56 -4.16
C GLY A 91 -1.44 10.01 -4.15
N ALA A 92 -0.82 9.81 -5.32
CA ALA A 92 0.52 9.27 -5.47
C ALA A 92 1.50 10.41 -5.70
N GLN A 93 2.65 10.35 -5.02
CA GLN A 93 3.76 11.28 -5.26
C GLN A 93 5.00 10.50 -5.73
N PRO A 94 5.04 10.04 -7.01
CA PRO A 94 6.13 9.20 -7.52
C PRO A 94 7.53 9.77 -7.29
N ARG A 95 7.69 11.10 -7.28
CA ARG A 95 8.98 11.75 -7.02
C ARG A 95 9.59 11.36 -5.68
N VAL A 96 8.76 11.22 -4.64
CA VAL A 96 9.19 10.89 -3.27
C VAL A 96 9.08 9.39 -3.03
N GLU A 97 7.98 8.79 -3.47
CA GLU A 97 7.60 7.42 -3.16
C GLU A 97 8.35 6.38 -4.01
N ALA A 98 8.55 6.66 -5.30
CA ALA A 98 9.16 5.73 -6.24
C ALA A 98 9.91 6.46 -7.35
N ALA A 99 11.12 6.92 -7.03
CA ALA A 99 11.94 7.75 -7.92
C ALA A 99 12.12 7.15 -9.33
N MET A 100 12.15 5.82 -9.45
CA MET A 100 12.27 5.14 -10.74
C MET A 100 10.99 5.19 -11.59
N VAL A 101 9.83 5.10 -10.96
CA VAL A 101 8.53 5.30 -11.62
C VAL A 101 8.45 6.76 -12.11
N ASN A 102 8.82 7.71 -11.26
CA ASN A 102 8.87 9.14 -11.63
C ASN A 102 9.83 9.42 -12.79
N ALA A 103 10.99 8.77 -12.82
CA ALA A 103 11.95 8.91 -13.91
C ALA A 103 11.37 8.43 -15.25
N ARG A 104 10.64 7.31 -15.26
CA ARG A 104 9.97 6.81 -16.47
C ARG A 104 8.83 7.71 -16.91
N ILE A 105 7.99 8.18 -15.98
CA ILE A 105 6.93 9.16 -16.31
C ILE A 105 7.54 10.41 -16.95
N ARG A 106 8.63 10.93 -16.37
CA ARG A 106 9.35 12.08 -16.92
C ARG A 106 9.92 11.82 -18.32
N GLU A 107 10.46 10.63 -18.55
CA GLU A 107 10.96 10.20 -19.86
C GLU A 107 9.83 10.16 -20.89
N THR A 108 8.67 9.57 -20.54
CA THR A 108 7.46 9.57 -21.38
C THR A 108 6.97 10.97 -21.69
N VAL A 109 6.83 11.84 -20.68
CA VAL A 109 6.39 13.24 -20.87
C VAL A 109 7.29 13.97 -21.85
N ARG A 110 8.61 13.79 -21.73
CA ARG A 110 9.58 14.44 -22.64
C ARG A 110 9.60 13.82 -24.04
N GLY A 111 9.40 12.50 -24.15
CA GLY A 111 9.51 11.76 -25.41
C GLY A 111 8.24 11.77 -26.26
N SER A 112 7.09 11.46 -25.66
CA SER A 112 5.79 11.34 -26.33
C SER A 112 4.85 12.52 -26.08
N ASN A 113 5.28 13.54 -25.32
CA ASN A 113 4.46 14.67 -24.90
C ASN A 113 3.18 14.24 -24.15
N ALA A 114 3.31 13.19 -23.33
CA ALA A 114 2.23 12.66 -22.53
C ALA A 114 1.72 13.71 -21.52
N LYS A 115 0.39 13.76 -21.34
CA LYS A 115 -0.23 14.66 -20.37
C LYS A 115 -0.27 14.01 -19.00
N VAL A 116 0.14 14.71 -17.96
CA VAL A 116 0.06 14.23 -16.58
C VAL A 116 -0.91 15.12 -15.81
N ALA A 117 -1.87 14.48 -15.14
CA ALA A 117 -2.76 15.13 -14.22
C ALA A 117 -2.67 14.49 -12.84
N TYR A 118 -2.95 15.28 -11.81
CA TYR A 118 -2.79 14.86 -10.43
C TYR A 118 -3.97 15.30 -9.56
N VAL A 119 -4.48 14.35 -8.78
CA VAL A 119 -5.50 14.56 -7.75
C VAL A 119 -4.89 14.20 -6.41
N GLY A 120 -4.71 15.19 -5.54
CA GLY A 120 -4.06 15.01 -4.24
C GLY A 120 -3.51 16.32 -3.66
N PRO A 121 -2.83 16.25 -2.50
CA PRO A 121 -2.23 17.41 -1.86
C PRO A 121 -1.24 18.11 -2.78
N LEU A 122 -1.29 19.45 -2.82
CA LEU A 122 -0.40 20.27 -3.64
C LEU A 122 1.07 19.88 -3.45
N THR A 123 1.75 19.60 -4.56
CA THR A 123 3.13 19.14 -4.56
C THR A 123 3.86 19.53 -5.83
N GLU A 124 5.19 19.48 -5.79
CA GLU A 124 6.05 19.86 -6.91
C GLU A 124 6.53 18.63 -7.71
N PHE A 125 6.18 18.60 -8.98
CA PHE A 125 6.67 17.62 -9.96
C PHE A 125 7.82 18.19 -10.80
N ASN A 126 8.65 17.31 -11.36
CA ASN A 126 9.80 17.69 -12.20
C ASN A 126 9.45 17.78 -13.70
N TYR A 127 8.16 17.87 -14.01
CA TYR A 127 7.54 17.91 -15.33
C TYR A 127 6.18 18.59 -15.22
N ASP A 128 5.63 19.03 -16.35
CA ASP A 128 4.33 19.70 -16.38
C ASP A 128 3.23 18.74 -15.91
N CYS A 129 2.57 19.13 -14.83
CA CYS A 129 1.52 18.35 -14.19
C CYS A 129 0.31 19.26 -13.93
N GLU A 130 -0.84 18.88 -14.47
CA GLU A 130 -2.09 19.58 -14.23
C GLU A 130 -2.68 19.15 -12.88
N HIS A 131 -2.74 20.06 -11.91
CA HIS A 131 -3.41 19.79 -10.64
C HIS A 131 -4.92 19.92 -10.83
N LEU A 132 -5.65 18.82 -10.67
CA LEU A 132 -7.11 18.80 -10.88
C LEU A 132 -7.88 19.09 -9.57
N GLY A 133 -7.27 18.81 -8.43
CA GLY A 133 -7.89 19.00 -7.12
C GLY A 133 -7.20 18.23 -6.01
N THR A 134 -7.59 18.50 -4.76
CA THR A 134 -6.94 17.95 -3.57
C THR A 134 -7.70 16.78 -2.93
N GLY A 135 -9.02 16.75 -3.10
CA GLY A 135 -9.90 15.87 -2.36
C GLY A 135 -10.51 14.73 -3.19
N PRO A 136 -11.19 13.78 -2.52
CA PRO A 136 -11.92 12.70 -3.19
C PRO A 136 -13.11 13.22 -4.00
N GLU A 137 -13.62 14.44 -3.73
CA GLU A 137 -14.69 15.07 -4.50
C GLU A 137 -14.35 15.15 -5.99
N THR A 138 -13.14 15.58 -6.33
CA THR A 138 -12.64 15.63 -7.71
C THR A 138 -12.64 14.25 -8.37
N LEU A 139 -12.32 13.18 -7.61
CA LEU A 139 -12.40 11.81 -8.15
C LEU A 139 -13.84 11.44 -8.48
N THR A 140 -14.80 11.82 -7.64
CA THR A 140 -16.23 11.63 -7.93
C THR A 140 -16.65 12.40 -9.18
N GLU A 141 -16.20 13.64 -9.37
CA GLU A 141 -16.51 14.41 -10.59
C GLU A 141 -15.94 13.77 -11.86
N ILE A 142 -14.74 13.19 -11.77
CA ILE A 142 -14.13 12.45 -12.89
C ILE A 142 -14.89 11.14 -13.13
N ALA A 143 -15.25 10.41 -12.07
CA ALA A 143 -16.03 9.17 -12.16
C ALA A 143 -17.40 9.39 -12.80
N GLU A 144 -18.06 10.50 -12.47
CA GLU A 144 -19.36 10.90 -13.05
C GLU A 144 -19.24 11.52 -14.46
N GLY A 145 -18.01 11.74 -14.96
CA GLY A 145 -17.80 12.32 -16.28
C GLY A 145 -18.02 13.84 -16.36
N ARG A 146 -18.19 14.52 -15.22
CA ARG A 146 -18.42 15.99 -15.15
C ARG A 146 -17.13 16.80 -15.34
N HIS A 147 -15.99 16.20 -15.01
CA HIS A 147 -14.70 16.90 -15.05
C HIS A 147 -14.14 17.03 -16.49
N PRO A 148 -13.54 18.18 -16.88
CA PRO A 148 -12.96 18.36 -18.22
C PRO A 148 -11.91 17.32 -18.61
N PHE A 149 -11.14 16.83 -17.64
CA PHE A 149 -10.10 15.82 -17.81
C PHE A 149 -10.65 14.47 -18.33
N CYS A 150 -11.94 14.18 -18.14
CA CYS A 150 -12.57 12.96 -18.68
C CYS A 150 -12.42 12.87 -20.20
N SER A 151 -12.48 14.02 -20.90
CA SER A 151 -12.26 14.06 -22.34
C SER A 151 -10.83 13.68 -22.74
N ALA A 152 -9.84 13.99 -21.91
CA ALA A 152 -8.45 13.60 -22.14
C ALA A 152 -8.25 12.10 -21.94
N LEU A 153 -8.86 11.52 -20.89
CA LEU A 153 -8.82 10.08 -20.64
C LEU A 153 -9.50 9.27 -21.76
N SER A 154 -10.70 9.68 -22.19
CA SER A 154 -11.44 8.93 -23.22
C SER A 154 -10.80 9.00 -24.61
N ASN A 155 -10.07 10.08 -24.92
CA ASN A 155 -9.37 10.25 -26.20
C ASN A 155 -7.95 9.66 -26.19
N ALA A 156 -7.42 9.29 -25.04
CA ALA A 156 -6.09 8.70 -24.92
C ALA A 156 -6.06 7.32 -25.60
N LYS A 157 -4.98 7.00 -26.33
CA LYS A 157 -4.82 5.63 -26.82
C LYS A 157 -4.46 4.76 -25.64
N ASN A 158 -3.41 5.08 -24.88
CA ASN A 158 -2.95 4.30 -23.72
C ASN A 158 -3.01 5.14 -22.43
N PRO A 159 -4.18 5.31 -21.78
CA PRO A 159 -4.26 6.00 -20.49
C PRO A 159 -3.68 5.14 -19.36
N ALA A 160 -2.94 5.74 -18.44
CA ALA A 160 -2.41 5.13 -17.23
C ALA A 160 -2.94 5.84 -15.99
N ILE A 161 -3.47 5.09 -15.03
CA ILE A 161 -3.91 5.59 -13.73
C ILE A 161 -3.00 4.97 -12.68
N ILE A 162 -2.42 5.81 -11.82
CA ILE A 162 -1.52 5.38 -10.74
C ILE A 162 -2.13 5.84 -9.42
N ALA A 163 -2.62 4.89 -8.62
CA ALA A 163 -3.12 5.12 -7.27
C ALA A 163 -2.00 4.94 -6.24
N GLY A 164 -1.84 5.88 -5.31
CA GLY A 164 -0.79 5.84 -4.28
C GLY A 164 -1.13 4.92 -3.11
N ALA A 165 -0.11 4.33 -2.48
CA ALA A 165 -0.29 3.45 -1.31
C ALA A 165 -0.95 4.16 -0.13
N GLY A 166 -0.75 5.48 0.01
CA GLY A 166 -1.39 6.28 1.06
C GLY A 166 -2.93 6.21 1.03
N LEU A 167 -3.53 5.82 -0.09
CA LEU A 167 -4.97 5.57 -0.18
C LEU A 167 -5.39 4.28 0.56
N LEU A 168 -4.50 3.29 0.71
CA LEU A 168 -4.78 2.01 1.37
C LEU A 168 -4.96 2.15 2.88
N GLU A 169 -4.36 3.18 3.48
CA GLU A 169 -4.42 3.46 4.92
C GLU A 169 -5.67 4.25 5.33
N ARG A 170 -6.38 4.83 4.36
CA ARG A 170 -7.56 5.66 4.64
C ARG A 170 -8.74 4.81 5.09
N SER A 171 -9.60 5.40 5.93
CA SER A 171 -10.85 4.77 6.35
C SER A 171 -11.89 4.67 5.23
N ASP A 172 -11.86 5.58 4.25
CA ASP A 172 -12.75 5.64 3.09
C ASP A 172 -12.16 4.99 1.82
N LYS A 173 -11.13 4.14 1.98
CA LYS A 173 -10.39 3.56 0.86
C LYS A 173 -11.29 2.81 -0.13
N ASP A 174 -12.28 2.05 0.35
CA ASP A 174 -13.12 1.24 -0.54
C ASP A 174 -13.98 2.14 -1.45
N ALA A 175 -14.42 3.30 -0.94
CA ALA A 175 -15.12 4.30 -1.74
C ALA A 175 -14.19 4.95 -2.77
N VAL A 176 -12.95 5.26 -2.38
CA VAL A 176 -11.94 5.84 -3.29
C VAL A 176 -11.57 4.84 -4.38
N PHE A 177 -11.29 3.59 -4.04
CA PHE A 177 -10.98 2.54 -5.01
C PHE A 177 -12.18 2.26 -5.93
N SER A 178 -13.42 2.27 -5.42
CA SER A 178 -14.63 2.15 -6.25
C SER A 178 -14.79 3.31 -7.25
N ALA A 179 -14.48 4.55 -6.82
CA ALA A 179 -14.46 5.70 -7.71
C ALA A 179 -13.37 5.54 -8.79
N VAL A 180 -12.17 5.12 -8.41
CA VAL A 180 -11.07 4.86 -9.36
C VAL A 180 -11.41 3.74 -10.34
N GLU A 181 -12.03 2.65 -9.89
CA GLU A 181 -12.50 1.57 -10.77
C GLU A 181 -13.55 2.08 -11.77
N THR A 182 -14.42 3.00 -11.35
CA THR A 182 -15.40 3.63 -12.23
C THR A 182 -14.71 4.48 -13.30
N ILE A 183 -13.68 5.25 -12.93
CA ILE A 183 -12.85 6.01 -13.87
C ILE A 183 -12.13 5.07 -14.84
N VAL A 184 -11.57 3.96 -14.34
CA VAL A 184 -10.90 2.93 -15.15
C VAL A 184 -11.84 2.36 -16.21
N LYS A 185 -13.08 2.05 -15.83
CA LYS A 185 -14.12 1.55 -16.75
C LYS A 185 -14.49 2.60 -17.79
N ASN A 186 -14.76 3.82 -17.37
CA ASN A 186 -15.19 4.92 -18.25
C ASN A 186 -14.10 5.33 -19.25
N GLY A 187 -12.83 5.32 -18.83
CA GLY A 187 -11.68 5.66 -19.66
C GLY A 187 -11.12 4.51 -20.49
N ASN A 188 -11.74 3.31 -20.46
CA ASN A 188 -11.24 2.10 -21.12
C ASN A 188 -9.74 1.83 -20.84
N VAL A 189 -9.35 2.03 -19.58
CA VAL A 189 -7.95 1.98 -19.11
C VAL A 189 -7.44 0.54 -19.03
N VAL A 190 -8.34 -0.41 -18.79
CA VAL A 190 -8.04 -1.84 -18.74
C VAL A 190 -8.72 -2.54 -19.91
N ARG A 191 -7.91 -3.13 -20.78
CA ARG A 191 -8.33 -3.84 -22.00
C ARG A 191 -7.32 -4.95 -22.35
N PRO A 192 -7.65 -5.89 -23.25
CA PRO A 192 -6.81 -7.08 -23.47
C PRO A 192 -5.35 -6.81 -23.84
N TYR A 193 -5.06 -5.69 -24.51
CA TYR A 193 -3.70 -5.32 -24.95
C TYR A 193 -3.07 -4.20 -24.13
N TRP A 194 -3.76 -3.69 -23.09
CA TRP A 194 -3.27 -2.59 -22.25
C TRP A 194 -3.96 -2.61 -20.89
N ASN A 195 -3.18 -2.73 -19.83
CA ASN A 195 -3.68 -2.62 -18.46
C ASN A 195 -3.02 -1.42 -17.78
N GLY A 196 -3.62 -0.24 -17.96
CA GLY A 196 -3.09 1.02 -17.45
C GLY A 196 -3.45 1.32 -16.00
N PHE A 197 -4.22 0.47 -15.32
CA PHE A 197 -4.52 0.67 -13.90
C PHE A 197 -3.36 0.17 -13.07
N ASN A 198 -2.80 1.01 -12.20
CA ASN A 198 -1.63 0.68 -11.41
C ASN A 198 -1.79 1.18 -9.99
N VAL A 199 -1.24 0.43 -9.04
CA VAL A 199 -1.12 0.86 -7.65
C VAL A 199 0.35 0.92 -7.27
N LEU A 200 0.76 2.06 -6.74
CA LEU A 200 2.12 2.31 -6.29
C LEU A 200 2.23 1.98 -4.81
N LEU A 201 3.02 0.96 -4.48
CA LEU A 201 3.34 0.58 -3.10
C LEU A 201 4.58 1.33 -2.61
N LEU A 202 4.67 1.55 -1.29
CA LEU A 202 5.78 2.28 -0.66
C LEU A 202 6.88 1.35 -0.18
N ASN A 203 6.51 0.26 0.49
CA ASN A 203 7.48 -0.63 1.12
C ASN A 203 7.73 -1.85 0.23
N ALA A 204 8.99 -2.28 0.15
CA ALA A 204 9.39 -3.42 -0.68
C ALA A 204 8.68 -4.72 -0.27
N ALA A 205 8.38 -4.89 1.01
CA ALA A 205 7.68 -6.06 1.52
C ALA A 205 6.19 -6.10 1.13
N GLN A 206 5.53 -4.96 0.85
CA GLN A 206 4.07 -4.91 0.67
C GLN A 206 3.55 -5.77 -0.47
N ALA A 207 4.23 -5.77 -1.62
CA ALA A 207 3.80 -6.59 -2.75
C ALA A 207 3.83 -8.08 -2.40
N ALA A 208 4.95 -8.53 -1.81
CA ALA A 208 5.11 -9.90 -1.35
C ALA A 208 4.15 -10.23 -0.20
N ALA A 209 3.81 -9.24 0.64
CA ALA A 209 2.83 -9.38 1.70
C ALA A 209 1.49 -9.72 1.08
N LEU A 210 0.97 -8.84 0.23
CA LEU A 210 -0.33 -9.01 -0.38
C LEU A 210 -0.39 -10.29 -1.24
N ASP A 211 0.71 -10.69 -1.89
CA ASP A 211 0.81 -11.99 -2.59
C ASP A 211 0.67 -13.19 -1.61
N LEU A 212 1.14 -13.06 -0.36
CA LEU A 212 1.00 -14.08 0.68
C LEU A 212 -0.34 -14.02 1.43
N GLY A 213 -1.11 -12.95 1.28
CA GLY A 213 -2.40 -12.74 1.94
C GLY A 213 -2.41 -12.70 3.48
N PRO A 214 -1.47 -12.03 4.19
CA PRO A 214 -1.65 -11.66 5.58
C PRO A 214 -2.68 -10.53 5.64
N VAL A 215 -3.96 -10.92 5.58
CA VAL A 215 -5.08 -10.01 5.79
C VAL A 215 -5.53 -10.20 7.23
N PRO A 216 -5.24 -9.26 8.11
CA PRO A 216 -5.63 -9.35 9.51
C PRO A 216 -7.15 -9.14 9.66
N GLU A 217 -7.74 -9.80 10.66
CA GLU A 217 -9.20 -9.78 10.86
C GLU A 217 -9.71 -8.41 11.34
N SER A 218 -8.91 -7.65 12.08
CA SER A 218 -9.26 -6.31 12.57
C SER A 218 -8.04 -5.56 13.10
N ILE A 219 -7.98 -4.23 12.92
CA ILE A 219 -6.98 -3.35 13.58
C ILE A 219 -6.97 -3.54 15.11
N GLN A 220 -8.13 -3.84 15.70
CA GLN A 220 -8.25 -4.07 17.15
C GLN A 220 -7.45 -5.28 17.65
N SER A 221 -6.99 -6.15 16.75
CA SER A 221 -6.09 -7.26 17.10
C SER A 221 -4.77 -6.75 17.68
N ILE A 222 -4.26 -5.60 17.23
CA ILE A 222 -3.04 -5.00 17.76
C ILE A 222 -3.27 -4.41 19.17
N GLU A 223 -4.39 -3.71 19.37
CA GLU A 223 -4.71 -3.06 20.66
C GLU A 223 -5.00 -4.07 21.77
N SER A 224 -5.58 -5.22 21.43
CA SER A 224 -5.87 -6.31 22.38
C SER A 224 -4.75 -7.35 22.49
N ALA A 225 -3.66 -7.20 21.73
CA ALA A 225 -2.55 -8.13 21.72
C ALA A 225 -1.81 -8.15 23.07
N LYS A 226 -1.49 -9.36 23.54
CA LYS A 226 -0.59 -9.57 24.70
C LYS A 226 0.79 -10.06 24.27
N PHE A 227 0.91 -10.55 23.05
CA PHE A 227 2.17 -10.95 22.44
C PHE A 227 2.30 -10.31 21.06
N VAL A 228 3.26 -9.41 20.91
CA VAL A 228 3.57 -8.75 19.63
C VAL A 228 4.98 -9.16 19.21
N TYR A 229 5.08 -9.79 18.04
CA TYR A 229 6.35 -10.19 17.44
C TYR A 229 6.69 -9.27 16.27
N LEU A 230 7.66 -8.38 16.47
CA LEU A 230 8.15 -7.46 15.45
C LEU A 230 9.36 -8.08 14.74
N MET A 231 9.26 -8.27 13.44
CA MET A 231 10.32 -8.83 12.61
C MET A 231 10.78 -7.84 11.55
N GLY A 232 11.69 -6.96 11.94
CA GLY A 232 12.17 -5.86 11.10
C GLY A 232 11.13 -4.75 10.89
N ALA A 233 10.15 -4.67 11.77
CA ALA A 233 9.13 -3.63 11.75
C ALA A 233 9.56 -2.48 12.67
N ASP A 234 9.96 -1.37 12.06
CA ASP A 234 10.49 -0.18 12.74
C ASP A 234 9.61 1.07 12.51
N ASP A 235 8.70 1.04 11.53
CA ASP A 235 7.78 2.14 11.27
C ASP A 235 6.63 2.12 12.30
N GLU A 236 6.07 3.29 12.61
CA GLU A 236 4.87 3.38 13.44
C GLU A 236 3.69 2.69 12.74
N CYS A 237 3.49 1.39 13.00
CA CYS A 237 2.35 0.61 12.53
C CYS A 237 1.06 1.02 13.25
N GLY A 238 0.59 2.26 13.06
CA GLY A 238 -0.64 2.76 13.66
C GLY A 238 -0.63 2.87 15.20
N PHE A 239 0.51 2.61 15.86
CA PHE A 239 0.68 2.67 17.32
C PHE A 239 0.42 4.07 17.91
N GLY A 240 0.34 5.12 17.08
CA GLY A 240 0.26 6.53 17.48
C GLY A 240 -1.12 7.05 17.91
N LYS A 241 -2.19 6.25 17.97
CA LYS A 241 -3.50 6.71 18.49
C LYS A 241 -3.91 6.13 19.84
N ALA A 242 -3.06 5.30 20.46
CA ALA A 242 -3.34 4.67 21.75
C ALA A 242 -2.41 5.12 22.87
N SER A 243 -1.99 6.39 22.93
CA SER A 243 -1.71 7.05 24.22
C SER A 243 -1.63 8.58 24.10
N LYS A 244 -2.64 9.24 24.68
CA LYS A 244 -2.74 10.67 25.05
C LYS A 244 -2.79 11.72 23.95
#